data_AF-A0AA89CD11-F1
#
_entry.id   AF-A0AA89CD11-F1
#
_cell.length_a   1.000
_cell.length_b   1.000
_cell.length_c   1.000
_cell.angle_alpha   90.00
_cell.angle_beta   90.00
_cell.angle_gamma   90.00
#
_symmetry.space_group_name_H-M   'P 1'
#
loop_
_entity.id
_entity.type
_entity.pdbx_description
1 polymer ?
#
loop_
_entity_poly.entity_id
_entity_poly.type
_entity_poly.pdbx_seq_one_letter_code
_entity_poly.pdbx_strand_id
1 'polypeptide(L)' 'GLIWIGVGDFIAEGKWLTFPNARYAKFVNWGGNEPNGGTGENCALMASGYDYRWADYSCSNVYKFICEKAK' A
#
# COMPACT_ATOMS: atom_id res chain seq x y z
N GLY A 1 -4.15 7.87 -11.82
CA GLY A 1 -4.86 8.04 -10.55
C GLY A 1 -4.14 7.32 -9.43
N LEU A 2 -4.52 7.62 -8.21
CA LEU A 2 -4.04 7.01 -6.97
C LEU A 2 -5.18 6.21 -6.36
N ILE A 3 -4.94 4.93 -6.05
CA ILE A 3 -5.97 4.00 -5.60
C ILE A 3 -5.44 3.16 -4.44
N TRP A 4 -5.98 3.35 -3.25
CA TRP A 4 -5.65 2.55 -2.07
C TRP A 4 -5.91 1.07 -2.30
N ILE A 5 -4.98 0.25 -1.81
CA ILE A 5 -5.12 -1.21 -1.68
C ILE A 5 -5.06 -1.57 -0.20
N GLY A 6 -5.55 -2.77 0.15
CA GLY A 6 -5.60 -3.23 1.53
C GLY A 6 -4.24 -3.69 2.07
N VAL A 7 -3.18 -2.88 1.94
CA VAL A 7 -1.81 -3.21 2.35
C VAL A 7 -1.17 -2.03 3.08
N GLY A 8 -0.49 -2.29 4.20
CA GLY A 8 0.18 -1.28 5.02
C GLY A 8 1.21 -1.88 5.99
N ASP A 9 2.13 -1.09 6.53
CA ASP A 9 3.22 -1.51 7.43
C ASP A 9 3.25 -0.75 8.78
N PHE A 10 2.09 -0.22 9.18
CA PHE A 10 1.76 0.48 10.43
C PHE A 10 2.22 -0.17 11.76
N ILE A 11 2.61 -1.44 11.78
CA ILE A 11 3.14 -2.10 12.99
C ILE A 11 4.66 -2.01 13.07
N ALA A 12 5.34 -2.13 11.93
CA ALA A 12 6.79 -2.15 11.85
C ALA A 12 7.22 -1.77 10.43
N GLU A 13 8.02 -0.72 10.34
CA GLU A 13 8.58 -0.20 9.09
C GLU A 13 9.15 -1.31 8.19
N GLY A 14 8.74 -1.32 6.93
CA GLY A 14 9.17 -2.29 5.93
C GLY A 14 8.52 -3.67 6.06
N LYS A 15 7.62 -3.88 7.03
CA LYS A 15 6.88 -5.13 7.24
C LYS A 15 5.41 -4.97 6.82
N TRP A 16 5.19 -5.14 5.53
CA TRP A 16 3.88 -4.97 4.89
C TRP A 16 2.90 -6.10 5.20
N LEU A 17 1.72 -5.73 5.70
CA LEU A 17 0.60 -6.59 6.05
C LEU A 17 -0.60 -6.32 5.13
N THR A 18 -1.34 -7.38 4.81
CA THR A 18 -2.60 -7.31 4.08
C THR A 18 -3.79 -7.30 5.04
N PHE A 19 -4.82 -6.54 4.70
CA PHE A 19 -6.07 -6.44 5.43
C PHE A 19 -7.20 -7.25 4.79
N PRO A 20 -8.19 -7.71 5.57
CA PRO A 20 -8.37 -7.46 7.01
C PRO A 20 -7.61 -8.43 7.93
N ASN A 21 -6.94 -9.46 7.38
CA ASN A 21 -6.44 -10.58 8.17
C ASN A 21 -5.04 -10.38 8.77
N ALA A 22 -4.42 -9.20 8.58
CA ALA A 22 -3.08 -8.85 9.05
C ALA A 22 -2.01 -9.91 8.70
N ARG A 23 -2.02 -10.42 7.47
CA ARG A 23 -1.02 -11.39 6.99
C ARG A 23 0.11 -10.67 6.28
N TYR A 24 1.35 -11.14 6.41
CA TYR A 24 2.45 -10.60 5.62
C TYR A 24 2.15 -10.69 4.12
N ALA A 25 2.37 -9.57 3.42
CA ALA A 25 2.26 -9.50 1.97
C ALA A 25 3.26 -10.48 1.34
N LYS A 26 2.74 -11.51 0.67
CA LYS A 26 3.58 -12.51 -0.03
C LYS A 26 4.08 -12.03 -1.39
N PHE A 27 3.46 -10.99 -1.90
CA PHE A 27 3.77 -10.35 -3.17
C PHE A 27 3.76 -8.85 -2.93
N VAL A 28 4.75 -8.18 -3.52
CA VAL A 28 4.84 -6.73 -3.57
C VAL A 28 5.18 -6.32 -4.99
N ASN A 29 4.69 -5.16 -5.42
CA ASN A 29 4.90 -4.63 -6.77
C ASN A 29 5.24 -3.15 -6.73
N TRP A 30 6.28 -2.78 -5.98
CA TRP A 30 6.69 -1.41 -5.78
C TRP A 30 7.10 -0.70 -7.07
N GLY A 31 6.78 0.59 -7.15
CA GLY A 31 7.30 1.51 -8.14
C GLY A 31 8.80 1.74 -7.98
N GLY A 32 9.39 2.50 -8.90
CA GLY A 32 10.80 2.87 -8.79
C GLY A 32 11.04 3.70 -7.55
N ASN A 33 11.98 3.28 -6.69
CA ASN A 33 12.30 3.91 -5.40
C ASN A 33 11.15 3.90 -4.37
N GLU A 34 10.17 3.01 -4.52
CA GLU A 34 9.13 2.79 -3.51
C GLU A 34 9.42 1.49 -2.73
N PRO A 35 8.96 1.37 -1.47
CA PRO A 35 8.43 2.46 -0.64
C PRO A 35 9.54 3.42 -0.18
N ASN A 36 9.24 4.70 0.02
CA ASN A 36 10.22 5.72 0.42
C ASN A 36 9.82 6.66 1.56
N GLY A 37 8.57 6.63 2.02
CA GLY A 37 8.11 7.56 3.05
C GLY A 37 8.48 7.15 4.48
N GLY A 38 9.02 5.95 4.65
CA GLY A 38 9.40 5.40 5.94
C GLY A 38 8.22 5.42 6.92
N THR A 39 8.51 5.69 8.19
CA THR A 39 7.45 5.71 9.24
C THR A 39 6.36 6.78 9.04
N GLY A 40 6.50 7.69 8.07
CA GLY A 40 5.50 8.69 7.74
C GLY A 40 4.40 8.21 6.78
N GLU A 41 4.67 7.16 5.99
CA GLU A 41 3.81 6.71 4.89
C GLU A 41 3.57 5.21 4.98
N ASN A 42 2.53 4.82 5.71
CA ASN A 42 2.36 3.42 6.12
C ASN A 42 1.24 2.69 5.36
N CYS A 43 0.74 3.28 4.27
CA CYS A 43 -0.37 2.75 3.47
C CYS A 43 0.06 2.65 2.01
N ALA A 44 -0.19 1.50 1.39
CA ALA A 44 0.13 1.27 -0.01
C ALA A 44 -1.05 1.61 -0.94
N LEU A 45 -0.74 2.23 -2.07
CA LEU A 45 -1.69 2.47 -3.16
C LEU A 45 -1.08 2.08 -4.50
N MET A 46 -1.93 1.83 -5.51
CA MET A 46 -1.50 1.78 -6.90
C MET A 46 -1.48 3.19 -7.50
N ALA A 47 -0.38 3.55 -8.15
CA ALA A 47 -0.21 4.86 -8.78
C ALA A 47 -0.02 4.72 -10.29
N SER A 48 -0.84 5.41 -11.07
CA SER A 48 -0.70 5.38 -12.55
C SER A 48 0.63 5.97 -13.04
N GLY A 49 1.28 6.85 -12.25
CA GLY A 49 2.60 7.38 -12.58
C GLY A 49 3.72 6.33 -12.51
N TYR A 50 3.44 5.18 -11.90
CA TYR A 50 4.33 4.03 -11.81
C TYR A 50 3.78 2.82 -12.58
N ASP A 51 3.04 3.03 -13.68
CA ASP A 51 2.38 1.94 -14.43
C ASP A 51 1.48 1.05 -13.54
N TYR A 52 0.80 1.67 -12.58
CA TYR A 52 -0.02 1.02 -11.54
C TYR A 52 0.75 0.10 -10.57
N ARG A 53 2.08 0.22 -10.52
CA ARG A 53 2.88 -0.27 -9.40
C ARG A 53 2.58 0.54 -8.13
N TRP A 54 3.05 -0.01 -7.01
CA TRP A 54 2.69 0.44 -5.68
C TRP A 54 3.59 1.58 -5.22
N ALA A 55 3.03 2.48 -4.42
CA ALA A 55 3.75 3.51 -3.68
C ALA A 55 3.18 3.57 -2.27
N ASP A 56 3.99 3.94 -1.30
CA ASP A 56 3.53 4.26 0.04
C ASP A 56 3.13 5.73 0.13
N TYR A 57 2.08 6.03 0.90
CA TYR A 57 1.63 7.39 1.16
C TYR A 57 1.12 7.51 2.59
N SER A 58 1.08 8.74 3.11
CA SER A 58 0.39 9.00 4.38
C SER A 58 -1.05 8.50 4.35
N CYS A 59 -1.39 7.64 5.31
CA CYS A 59 -2.71 7.01 5.42
C CYS A 59 -3.87 8.00 5.61
N SER A 60 -3.58 9.24 6.00
CA SER A 60 -4.59 10.30 6.18
C SER A 60 -5.06 10.89 4.85
N ASN A 61 -4.37 10.59 3.74
CA ASN A 61 -4.74 11.10 2.42
C ASN A 61 -6.04 10.48 1.91
N VAL A 62 -6.90 11.31 1.32
CA VAL A 62 -8.21 10.91 0.82
C VAL A 62 -8.12 10.58 -0.68
N TYR A 63 -8.05 9.28 -0.98
CA TYR A 63 -8.05 8.76 -2.36
C TYR A 63 -9.12 7.68 -2.57
N LYS A 64 -9.34 7.28 -3.82
CA LYS A 64 -10.20 6.13 -4.17
C LYS A 64 -9.57 4.85 -3.64
N PHE A 65 -10.36 3.78 -3.48
CA PHE A 65 -9.88 2.50 -2.96
C PHE A 65 -10.54 1.32 -3.69
N ILE A 66 -9.92 0.15 -3.61
CA ILE A 66 -10.47 -1.12 -4.08
C ILE A 66 -10.86 -1.98 -2.87
N CYS A 67 -12.07 -2.53 -2.92
CA CYS A 67 -12.51 -3.55 -1.96
C CYS A 67 -12.17 -4.95 -2.46
N GLU A 68 -11.78 -5.82 -1.54
CA GLU A 68 -11.72 -7.26 -1.76
C GLU A 68 -12.89 -7.93 -1.00
N LYS A 69 -13.46 -8.97 -1.59
CA LYS A 69 -14.41 -9.86 -0.89
C LYS A 69 -13.96 -11.30 -1.12
N ALA A 70 -13.99 -12.11 -0.06
CA ALA A 70 -13.83 -13.54 -0.20
C ALA A 70 -14.88 -14.10 -1.18
N LYS A 71 -14.47 -15.11 -1.95
CA LYS A 71 -15.37 -15.80 -2.86
C LYS A 71 -16.51 -16.49 -2.11
#